data_AF-A0A1G3RLT4-F1
#
_entry.id   AF-A0A1G3RLT4-F1
#
_cell.length_a   1.000
_cell.length_b   1.000
_cell.length_c   1.000
_cell.angle_alpha   90.00
_cell.angle_beta   90.00
_cell.angle_gamma   90.00
#
_symmetry.space_group_name_H-M   'P 1'
#
loop_
_entity.id
_entity.type
_entity.pdbx_description
1 polymer ?
#
loop_
_entity_poly.entity_id
_entity_poly.type
_entity_poly.pdbx_seq_one_letter_code
_entity_poly.pdbx_strand_id
1 'polypeptide(L)'
;MKNNAFRTVGSISLRNLARHRVKTIITTVAVAVSVCLYIVTDGWLYGVNLDSLRNIVSFEIGAAKIQTKAYFNKKDDLPMYEAFSSWETISDALADAGYDSAPRFVFSGTLHSRTGTAPLVFNAVDPYREERLLRYTLYLESGRFPRPGTTELALGSMVADKLRVGIPTRPKKTEYTAELLSAASDKVEEDFIASLYQERPDEGRLFLRPDATPGDLDRLWDILARSGRMEVRISTVIDIVAAPETIRKDRFEEDLLPSLPASGRELVLASYEQDPLLEDYFLVEEDPDVLAVLLRIMTNAEYPGAIRHVNQLIDATVVGVINSPNPKTNANIAFMPLDSLQGETGLMLEGKVTELLIRAVGASDAALPGKAEQAETIRSALGPSLPEGMVVEGWRSYVADYIAASNGDNVSTRIMIIFLFILSFIGIANTMLMAVLERTKEIGMMRALGMTDGLLLTTYAVEAGFIGLIGAAIGVTLGCLINIPMVNTGIDFSAMAQEMGGDFGYRISTSFRSAWNIPVIIGTAVVATVLSALMALPPTLRALRLPVTESLRFE
;
A
#
# COMPACT_ATOMS: atom_id res chain seq x y z
N MET A 1 -31.84 -17.90 48.33
CA MET A 1 -32.93 -17.11 47.70
C MET A 1 -32.52 -16.39 46.41
N LYS A 2 -31.31 -15.79 46.29
CA LYS A 2 -30.89 -15.08 45.05
C LYS A 2 -30.84 -15.93 43.76
N ASN A 3 -30.44 -17.20 43.81
CA ASN A 3 -30.38 -18.09 42.64
C ASN A 3 -31.76 -18.44 42.04
N ASN A 4 -32.83 -18.45 42.86
CA ASN A 4 -34.17 -18.74 42.35
C ASN A 4 -34.76 -17.54 41.62
N ALA A 5 -34.50 -16.31 42.10
CA ALA A 5 -34.98 -15.09 41.46
C ALA A 5 -34.44 -14.94 40.02
N PHE A 6 -33.15 -15.19 39.79
CA PHE A 6 -32.55 -15.13 38.44
C PHE A 6 -33.12 -16.19 37.49
N ARG A 7 -33.35 -17.42 37.97
CA ARG A 7 -33.98 -18.48 37.17
C ARG A 7 -35.43 -18.12 36.82
N THR A 8 -36.17 -17.55 37.76
CA THR A 8 -37.54 -17.08 37.54
C THR A 8 -37.57 -15.97 36.51
N VAL A 9 -36.71 -14.95 36.63
CA VAL A 9 -36.59 -13.84 35.66
C VAL A 9 -36.33 -14.36 34.24
N GLY A 10 -35.31 -15.20 34.05
CA GLY A 10 -35.00 -15.76 32.73
C GLY A 10 -36.17 -16.55 32.13
N SER A 11 -36.86 -17.37 32.94
CA SER A 11 -38.00 -18.17 32.47
C SER A 11 -39.21 -17.31 32.08
N ILE A 12 -39.43 -16.18 32.76
CA ILE A 12 -40.50 -15.23 32.45
C ILE A 12 -40.16 -14.50 31.14
N SER A 13 -38.94 -13.99 31.00
CA SER A 13 -38.48 -13.28 29.79
C SER A 13 -38.59 -14.16 28.53
N LEU A 14 -38.19 -15.44 28.60
CA LEU A 14 -38.31 -16.38 27.47
C LEU A 14 -39.77 -16.64 27.05
N ARG A 15 -40.69 -16.77 28.03
CA ARG A 15 -42.12 -16.95 27.75
C ARG A 15 -42.74 -15.69 27.15
N ASN A 16 -42.28 -14.50 27.57
CA ASN A 16 -42.74 -13.23 27.03
C ASN A 16 -42.43 -13.07 25.54
N LEU A 17 -41.24 -13.48 25.12
CA LEU A 17 -40.81 -13.47 23.71
C LEU A 17 -41.70 -14.38 22.84
N ALA A 18 -42.01 -15.58 23.33
CA ALA A 18 -42.83 -16.54 22.57
C ALA A 18 -44.29 -16.08 22.37
N ARG A 19 -44.78 -15.18 23.23
CA ARG A 19 -46.14 -14.63 23.16
C ARG A 19 -46.29 -13.57 22.06
N HIS A 20 -45.25 -12.78 21.79
CA HIS A 20 -45.30 -11.63 20.86
C HIS A 20 -44.41 -11.82 19.62
N ARG A 21 -44.66 -12.92 18.90
CA ARG A 21 -43.78 -13.42 17.82
C ARG A 21 -43.44 -12.39 16.75
N VAL A 22 -44.42 -11.63 16.24
CA VAL A 22 -44.18 -10.67 15.13
C VAL A 22 -43.22 -9.55 15.55
N LYS A 23 -43.44 -8.95 16.72
CA LYS A 23 -42.61 -7.84 17.24
C LYS A 23 -41.20 -8.29 17.59
N THR A 24 -41.09 -9.45 18.22
CA THR A 24 -39.80 -10.09 18.51
C THR A 24 -39.05 -10.41 17.22
N ILE A 25 -39.72 -10.90 16.17
CA ILE A 25 -39.08 -11.16 14.87
C ILE A 25 -38.56 -9.87 14.24
N ILE A 26 -39.38 -8.81 14.16
CA ILE A 26 -38.98 -7.53 13.53
C ILE A 26 -37.73 -6.95 14.21
N THR A 27 -37.70 -6.91 15.54
CA THR A 27 -36.55 -6.41 16.30
C THR A 27 -35.32 -7.30 16.17
N THR A 28 -35.50 -8.61 16.22
CA THR A 28 -34.39 -9.57 16.02
C THR A 28 -33.78 -9.41 14.63
N VAL A 29 -34.60 -9.26 13.59
CA VAL A 29 -34.14 -9.04 12.21
C VAL A 29 -33.40 -7.70 12.09
N ALA A 30 -33.90 -6.62 12.69
CA ALA A 30 -33.24 -5.32 12.67
C ALA A 30 -31.85 -5.35 13.34
N VAL A 31 -31.68 -6.12 14.43
CA VAL A 31 -30.36 -6.33 15.05
C VAL A 31 -29.50 -7.21 14.16
N ALA A 32 -30.04 -8.30 13.61
CA ALA A 32 -29.31 -9.23 12.76
C ALA A 32 -28.75 -8.56 11.50
N VAL A 33 -29.55 -7.73 10.82
CA VAL A 33 -29.12 -7.01 9.61
C VAL A 33 -27.99 -6.04 9.93
N SER A 34 -28.07 -5.27 11.02
CA SER A 34 -27.01 -4.33 11.39
C SER A 34 -25.71 -5.02 11.80
N VAL A 35 -25.79 -6.11 12.56
CA VAL A 35 -24.60 -6.93 12.91
C VAL A 35 -24.00 -7.57 11.66
N CYS A 36 -24.83 -8.09 10.76
CA CYS A 36 -24.39 -8.68 9.49
C CYS A 36 -23.69 -7.64 8.61
N LEU A 37 -24.33 -6.50 8.36
CA LEU A 37 -23.77 -5.42 7.55
C LEU A 37 -22.45 -4.93 8.13
N TYR A 38 -22.38 -4.81 9.46
CA TYR A 38 -21.15 -4.42 10.11
C TYR A 38 -20.00 -5.40 9.86
N ILE A 39 -20.23 -6.70 10.07
CA ILE A 39 -19.19 -7.73 9.88
C ILE A 39 -18.69 -7.74 8.43
N VAL A 40 -19.60 -7.59 7.46
CA VAL A 40 -19.24 -7.52 6.04
C VAL A 40 -18.40 -6.28 5.75
N THR A 41 -18.82 -5.09 6.21
CA THR A 41 -18.08 -3.85 5.95
C THR A 41 -16.74 -3.81 6.68
N ASP A 42 -16.66 -4.26 7.94
CA ASP A 42 -15.41 -4.33 8.70
C ASP A 42 -14.43 -5.30 8.06
N GLY A 43 -14.89 -6.52 7.73
CA GLY A 43 -14.06 -7.52 7.06
C GLY A 43 -13.52 -7.01 5.73
N TRP A 44 -14.37 -6.35 4.94
CA TRP A 44 -13.97 -5.78 3.65
C TRP A 44 -12.91 -4.69 3.80
N LEU A 45 -13.13 -3.69 4.66
CA LEU A 45 -12.17 -2.61 4.86
C LEU A 45 -10.87 -3.09 5.50
N TYR A 46 -10.96 -3.98 6.49
CA TYR A 46 -9.79 -4.56 7.13
C TYR A 46 -8.97 -5.40 6.13
N GLY A 47 -9.63 -6.18 5.27
CA GLY A 47 -8.98 -6.97 4.23
C GLY A 47 -8.27 -6.11 3.19
N VAL A 48 -8.94 -5.07 2.68
CA VAL A 48 -8.36 -4.10 1.75
C VAL A 48 -7.15 -3.39 2.38
N ASN A 49 -7.22 -3.00 3.64
CA ASN A 49 -6.07 -2.40 4.31
C ASN A 49 -4.92 -3.39 4.47
N LEU A 50 -5.21 -4.61 4.93
CA LEU A 50 -4.21 -5.64 5.17
C LEU A 50 -3.48 -6.04 3.89
N ASP A 51 -4.20 -6.24 2.80
CA ASP A 51 -3.61 -6.59 1.50
C ASP A 51 -2.82 -5.41 0.92
N SER A 52 -3.26 -4.17 1.13
CA SER A 52 -2.49 -2.97 0.75
C SER A 52 -1.15 -2.91 1.49
N LEU A 53 -1.14 -3.16 2.81
CA LEU A 53 0.08 -3.22 3.61
C LEU A 53 0.99 -4.39 3.18
N ARG A 54 0.42 -5.57 2.89
CA ARG A 54 1.18 -6.71 2.35
C ARG A 54 1.80 -6.39 1.00
N ASN A 55 1.09 -5.68 0.13
CA ASN A 55 1.59 -5.31 -1.19
C ASN A 55 2.72 -4.27 -1.09
N ILE A 56 2.65 -3.31 -0.17
CA ILE A 56 3.76 -2.40 0.13
C ILE A 56 5.02 -3.20 0.50
N VAL A 57 4.89 -4.17 1.40
CA VAL A 57 6.03 -5.00 1.84
C VAL A 57 6.55 -5.87 0.69
N SER A 58 5.66 -6.51 -0.06
CA SER A 58 6.01 -7.54 -1.05
C SER A 58 6.43 -7.00 -2.41
N PHE A 59 6.10 -5.74 -2.73
CA PHE A 59 6.36 -5.14 -4.04
C PHE A 59 7.18 -3.84 -3.99
N GLU A 60 7.27 -3.14 -2.85
CA GLU A 60 7.98 -1.85 -2.77
C GLU A 60 9.23 -1.89 -1.88
N ILE A 61 9.07 -2.36 -0.64
CA ILE A 61 10.03 -2.03 0.44
C ILE A 61 10.79 -3.25 0.98
N GLY A 62 10.13 -4.40 1.10
CA GLY A 62 10.59 -5.48 1.98
C GLY A 62 10.21 -5.21 3.45
N ALA A 63 10.92 -5.82 4.39
CA ALA A 63 10.68 -5.63 5.82
C ALA A 63 11.34 -4.37 6.37
N ALA A 64 12.56 -4.10 5.92
CA ALA A 64 13.33 -2.92 6.30
C ALA A 64 14.26 -2.51 5.15
N LYS A 65 14.76 -1.28 5.23
CA LYS A 65 15.77 -0.73 4.33
C LYS A 65 16.95 -0.21 5.13
N ILE A 66 18.14 -0.30 4.55
CA ILE A 66 19.35 0.39 5.01
C ILE A 66 19.69 1.49 4.02
N GLN A 67 19.87 2.69 4.55
CA GLN A 67 20.18 3.92 3.80
C GLN A 67 21.07 4.81 4.67
N THR A 68 21.68 5.84 4.08
CA THR A 68 22.27 6.92 4.86
C THR A 68 21.16 7.71 5.56
N LYS A 69 21.46 8.26 6.74
CA LYS A 69 20.52 9.09 7.51
C LYS A 69 20.06 10.31 6.71
N ALA A 70 20.96 10.89 5.91
CA ALA A 70 20.66 12.03 5.06
C ALA A 70 19.70 11.66 3.92
N TYR A 71 19.90 10.51 3.27
CA TYR A 71 18.95 10.00 2.27
C TYR A 71 17.56 9.79 2.87
N PHE A 72 17.45 9.15 4.04
CA PHE A 72 16.16 8.89 4.68
C PHE A 72 15.37 10.17 5.02
N ASN A 73 16.07 11.21 5.49
CA ASN A 73 15.44 12.49 5.83
C ASN A 73 14.87 13.24 4.62
N LYS A 74 15.45 13.03 3.44
CA LYS A 74 15.04 13.64 2.16
C LYS A 74 14.54 12.61 1.15
N LYS A 75 14.01 11.47 1.62
CA LYS A 75 13.66 10.32 0.76
C LYS A 75 12.69 10.65 -0.38
N ASP A 76 11.85 11.67 -0.21
CA ASP A 76 10.87 12.09 -1.22
C ASP A 76 11.53 12.83 -2.40
N ASP A 77 12.72 13.41 -2.17
CA ASP A 77 13.52 14.10 -3.20
C ASP A 77 14.43 13.13 -3.98
N LEU A 78 14.55 11.87 -3.54
CA LEU A 78 15.44 10.86 -4.10
C LEU A 78 16.90 11.35 -4.28
N PRO A 79 17.58 11.82 -3.21
CA PRO A 79 18.88 12.48 -3.30
C PRO A 79 19.98 11.48 -3.68
N MET A 80 20.23 11.34 -4.99
CA MET A 80 21.19 10.39 -5.57
C MET A 80 22.61 10.55 -5.02
N TYR A 81 22.99 11.78 -4.64
CA TYR A 81 24.28 12.10 -4.05
C TYR A 81 24.51 11.53 -2.64
N GLU A 82 23.45 11.11 -1.95
CA GLU A 82 23.55 10.46 -0.64
C GLU A 82 23.71 8.93 -0.74
N ALA A 83 23.99 8.42 -1.95
CA ALA A 83 24.30 7.02 -2.19
C ALA A 83 25.60 6.61 -1.48
N PHE A 84 25.64 5.36 -1.03
CA PHE A 84 26.73 4.82 -0.24
C PHE A 84 27.36 3.59 -0.91
N SER A 85 28.64 3.36 -0.61
CA SER A 85 29.39 2.17 -1.01
C SER A 85 29.46 1.17 0.16
N SER A 86 30.02 -0.02 -0.08
CA SER A 86 30.19 -1.09 0.94
C SER A 86 28.90 -1.83 1.33
N TRP A 87 27.90 -1.84 0.44
CA TRP A 87 26.66 -2.59 0.67
C TRP A 87 26.88 -4.10 0.66
N GLU A 88 27.93 -4.59 -0.01
CA GLU A 88 28.32 -6.00 -0.06
C GLU A 88 28.70 -6.51 1.32
N THR A 89 29.54 -5.77 2.07
CA THR A 89 29.92 -6.14 3.44
C THR A 89 28.72 -6.18 4.37
N ILE A 90 27.79 -5.23 4.22
CA ILE A 90 26.54 -5.22 4.99
C ILE A 90 25.66 -6.41 4.60
N SER A 91 25.61 -6.74 3.31
CA SER A 91 24.86 -7.88 2.78
C SER A 91 25.37 -9.20 3.32
N ASP A 92 26.69 -9.38 3.43
CA ASP A 92 27.30 -10.59 3.98
C ASP A 92 26.95 -10.73 5.48
N ALA A 93 27.03 -9.63 6.24
CA ALA A 93 26.61 -9.60 7.64
C ALA A 93 25.12 -9.90 7.83
N LEU A 94 24.25 -9.46 6.91
CA LEU A 94 22.82 -9.79 6.91
C LEU A 94 22.59 -11.28 6.61
N ALA A 95 23.33 -11.84 5.65
CA ALA A 95 23.23 -13.25 5.31
C ALA A 95 23.61 -14.15 6.49
N ASP A 96 24.70 -13.81 7.20
CA ASP A 96 25.13 -14.50 8.43
C ASP A 96 24.08 -14.42 9.54
N ALA A 97 23.32 -13.32 9.59
CA ALA A 97 22.21 -13.12 10.52
C ALA A 97 20.88 -13.74 10.06
N GLY A 98 20.84 -14.41 8.90
CA GLY A 98 19.65 -15.10 8.39
C GLY A 98 18.68 -14.20 7.61
N TYR A 99 19.17 -13.12 7.00
CA TYR A 99 18.40 -12.21 6.15
C TYR A 99 18.90 -12.22 4.71
N ASP A 100 17.97 -12.18 3.76
CA ASP A 100 18.25 -11.86 2.37
C ASP A 100 18.28 -10.34 2.19
N SER A 101 19.18 -9.85 1.33
CA SER A 101 19.28 -8.44 1.00
C SER A 101 19.53 -8.17 -0.48
N ALA A 102 18.91 -7.11 -0.99
CA ALA A 102 19.04 -6.69 -2.39
C ALA A 102 19.38 -5.20 -2.51
N PRO A 103 20.49 -4.86 -3.21
CA PRO A 103 20.86 -3.48 -3.44
C PRO A 103 19.96 -2.83 -4.48
N ARG A 104 19.68 -1.54 -4.28
CA ARG A 104 19.04 -0.71 -5.30
C ARG A 104 19.67 0.65 -5.42
N PHE A 105 19.65 1.14 -6.65
CA PHE A 105 19.88 2.54 -6.94
C PHE A 105 18.59 3.14 -7.53
N VAL A 106 17.99 4.09 -6.81
CA VAL A 106 16.69 4.67 -7.14
C VAL A 106 16.87 6.09 -7.64
N PHE A 107 16.30 6.40 -8.80
CA PHE A 107 16.34 7.73 -9.39
C PHE A 107 15.06 8.05 -10.16
N SER A 108 14.78 9.33 -10.38
CA SER A 108 13.65 9.77 -11.22
C SER A 108 14.10 10.16 -12.62
N GLY A 109 13.25 9.93 -13.61
CA GLY A 109 13.51 10.40 -14.97
C GLY A 109 12.26 10.39 -15.82
N THR A 110 12.38 10.86 -17.05
CA THR A 110 11.34 10.76 -18.07
C THR A 110 11.73 9.70 -19.09
N LEU A 111 10.84 8.73 -19.30
CA LEU A 111 10.99 7.75 -20.36
C LEU A 111 10.34 8.29 -21.64
N HIS A 112 11.08 8.23 -22.73
CA HIS A 112 10.66 8.64 -24.06
C HIS A 112 10.53 7.40 -24.95
N SER A 113 9.37 7.25 -25.55
CA SER A 113 9.11 6.28 -26.62
C SER A 113 8.88 7.02 -27.94
N ARG A 114 8.67 6.26 -29.02
CA ARG A 114 8.27 6.83 -30.32
C ARG A 114 6.94 7.56 -30.31
N THR A 115 6.05 7.26 -29.36
CA THR A 115 4.64 7.71 -29.38
C THR A 115 4.29 8.66 -28.23
N GLY A 116 5.12 8.72 -27.19
CA GLY A 116 4.83 9.50 -26.00
C GLY A 116 5.93 9.44 -24.94
N THR A 117 5.69 10.16 -23.86
CA THR A 117 6.60 10.25 -22.71
C THR A 117 5.89 9.98 -21.40
N ALA A 118 6.62 9.49 -20.42
CA ALA A 118 6.10 9.22 -19.07
C ALA A 118 7.19 9.50 -18.03
N PRO A 119 6.92 10.33 -17.00
CA PRO A 119 7.80 10.44 -15.84
C PRO A 119 7.68 9.17 -14.99
N LEU A 120 8.82 8.62 -14.59
CA LEU A 120 8.92 7.36 -13.85
C LEU A 120 9.99 7.44 -12.76
N VAL A 121 9.83 6.58 -11.76
CA VAL A 121 10.88 6.22 -10.83
C VAL A 121 11.55 4.94 -11.36
N PHE A 122 12.85 4.99 -11.54
CA PHE A 122 13.66 3.89 -12.00
C PHE A 122 14.33 3.23 -10.81
N ASN A 123 14.07 1.93 -10.66
CA ASN A 123 14.75 1.07 -9.71
C ASN A 123 15.80 0.27 -10.46
N ALA A 124 17.07 0.64 -10.29
CA ALA A 124 18.18 -0.17 -10.75
C ALA A 124 18.44 -1.26 -9.69
N VAL A 125 18.28 -2.52 -10.07
CA VAL A 125 18.24 -3.66 -9.14
C VAL A 125 19.20 -4.76 -9.58
N ASP A 126 19.63 -5.62 -8.64
CA ASP A 126 20.19 -6.93 -8.97
C ASP A 126 19.04 -7.92 -9.17
N PRO A 127 18.75 -8.39 -10.40
CA PRO A 127 17.59 -9.23 -10.70
C PRO A 127 17.48 -10.49 -9.82
N TYR A 128 18.60 -11.14 -9.50
CA TYR A 128 18.61 -12.42 -8.79
C TYR A 128 18.43 -12.23 -7.29
N ARG A 129 18.99 -11.16 -6.73
CA ARG A 129 18.75 -10.81 -5.32
C ARG A 129 17.31 -10.35 -5.12
N GLU A 130 16.80 -9.56 -6.05
CA GLU A 130 15.49 -8.96 -5.99
C GLU A 130 14.34 -9.98 -5.94
N GLU A 131 14.43 -11.02 -6.77
CA GLU A 131 13.44 -12.11 -6.86
C GLU A 131 13.27 -12.86 -5.52
N ARG A 132 14.32 -12.90 -4.69
CA ARG A 132 14.25 -13.53 -3.36
C ARG A 132 13.44 -12.70 -2.38
N LEU A 133 13.53 -11.37 -2.46
CA LEU A 133 12.90 -10.46 -1.50
C LEU A 133 11.49 -10.03 -1.90
N LEU A 134 11.27 -9.72 -3.18
CA LEU A 134 10.04 -9.11 -3.67
C LEU A 134 9.39 -9.96 -4.76
N ARG A 135 8.12 -9.68 -5.04
CA ARG A 135 7.28 -10.59 -5.84
C ARG A 135 6.87 -10.06 -7.20
N TYR A 136 7.20 -8.83 -7.57
CA TYR A 136 6.79 -8.30 -8.88
C TYR A 136 7.36 -9.08 -10.07
N THR A 137 8.49 -9.77 -9.90
CA THR A 137 9.08 -10.64 -10.93
C THR A 137 8.16 -11.82 -11.28
N LEU A 138 7.28 -12.25 -10.36
CA LEU A 138 6.27 -13.28 -10.59
C LEU A 138 5.06 -12.78 -11.40
N TYR A 139 4.94 -11.47 -11.61
CA TYR A 139 3.82 -10.82 -12.28
C TYR A 139 4.23 -10.22 -13.64
N LEU A 140 5.14 -10.89 -14.33
CA LEU A 140 5.44 -10.60 -15.74
C LEU A 140 4.23 -11.00 -16.60
N GLU A 141 3.57 -10.00 -17.17
CA GLU A 141 2.44 -10.16 -18.07
C GLU A 141 2.89 -10.55 -19.48
N SER A 142 4.03 -9.99 -19.93
CA SER A 142 4.66 -10.33 -21.21
C SER A 142 6.16 -10.07 -21.17
N GLY A 143 6.89 -10.79 -22.03
CA GLY A 143 8.35 -10.72 -22.10
C GLY A 143 9.02 -11.35 -20.87
N ARG A 144 10.13 -10.77 -20.44
CA ARG A 144 10.97 -11.28 -19.33
C ARG A 144 11.54 -10.15 -18.48
N PHE A 145 12.08 -10.51 -17.32
CA PHE A 145 12.83 -9.55 -16.51
C PHE A 145 14.19 -9.20 -17.18
N PRO A 146 14.72 -7.97 -16.98
CA PRO A 146 16.01 -7.54 -17.52
C PRO A 146 17.19 -8.40 -17.05
N ARG A 147 18.16 -8.62 -17.94
CA ARG A 147 19.37 -9.39 -17.63
C ARG A 147 20.50 -8.51 -17.12
N PRO A 148 21.31 -8.99 -16.16
CA PRO A 148 22.54 -8.31 -15.77
C PRO A 148 23.42 -7.98 -16.99
N GLY A 149 23.99 -6.78 -16.99
CA GLY A 149 24.98 -6.30 -17.96
C GLY A 149 24.38 -5.76 -19.24
N THR A 150 23.06 -5.62 -19.31
CA THR A 150 22.34 -5.14 -20.49
C THR A 150 21.55 -3.88 -20.18
N THR A 151 21.41 -2.97 -21.15
CA THR A 151 20.55 -1.78 -21.04
C THR A 151 19.10 -2.14 -21.35
N GLU A 152 18.58 -3.08 -20.57
CA GLU A 152 17.23 -3.61 -20.67
C GLU A 152 16.34 -3.06 -19.55
N LEU A 153 15.04 -3.02 -19.79
CA LEU A 153 14.10 -2.43 -18.86
C LEU A 153 12.78 -3.21 -18.81
N ALA A 154 12.21 -3.34 -17.61
CA ALA A 154 10.84 -3.81 -17.41
C ALA A 154 9.96 -2.67 -16.90
N LEU A 155 8.76 -2.57 -17.46
CA LEU A 155 7.80 -1.51 -17.16
C LEU A 155 6.54 -2.05 -16.50
N GLY A 156 5.92 -1.23 -15.66
CA GLY A 156 4.53 -1.45 -15.26
C GLY A 156 3.57 -1.41 -16.47
N SER A 157 2.52 -2.23 -16.43
CA SER A 157 1.53 -2.37 -17.52
C SER A 157 0.86 -1.06 -17.92
N MET A 158 0.49 -0.20 -16.96
CA MET A 158 -0.14 1.09 -17.27
C MET A 158 0.82 2.05 -17.98
N VAL A 159 2.12 1.99 -17.67
CA VAL A 159 3.15 2.76 -18.36
C VAL A 159 3.41 2.21 -19.75
N ALA A 160 3.46 0.88 -19.88
CA ALA A 160 3.65 0.21 -21.16
C ALA A 160 2.53 0.57 -22.15
N ASP A 161 1.28 0.52 -21.70
CA ASP A 161 0.11 0.95 -22.48
C ASP A 161 0.19 2.44 -22.85
N LYS A 162 0.58 3.31 -21.90
CA LYS A 162 0.71 4.76 -22.16
C LYS A 162 1.77 5.10 -23.19
N LEU A 163 2.91 4.41 -23.15
CA LEU A 163 4.05 4.60 -24.07
C LEU A 163 3.91 3.77 -25.36
N ARG A 164 2.88 2.94 -25.47
CA ARG A 164 2.68 1.99 -26.57
C ARG A 164 3.90 1.11 -26.80
N VAL A 165 4.42 0.56 -25.71
CA VAL A 165 5.50 -0.43 -25.70
C VAL A 165 4.96 -1.75 -25.14
N GLY A 166 5.59 -2.88 -25.48
CA GLY A 166 5.06 -4.20 -25.14
C GLY A 166 3.90 -4.64 -26.04
N ILE A 167 3.21 -5.70 -25.61
CA ILE A 167 2.05 -6.28 -26.28
C ILE A 167 0.78 -5.59 -25.76
N PRO A 168 0.07 -4.80 -26.58
CA PRO A 168 -1.16 -4.15 -26.14
C PRO A 168 -2.28 -5.18 -25.97
N THR A 169 -2.92 -5.18 -24.81
CA THR A 169 -4.04 -6.10 -24.52
C THR A 169 -5.32 -5.68 -25.24
N ARG A 170 -5.54 -4.38 -25.46
CA ARG A 170 -6.78 -3.82 -26.04
C ARG A 170 -6.56 -2.67 -27.05
N PRO A 171 -5.83 -2.90 -28.16
CA PRO A 171 -5.49 -1.83 -29.10
C PRO A 171 -6.71 -1.29 -29.85
N LYS A 172 -6.67 -0.01 -30.22
CA LYS A 172 -7.65 0.56 -31.17
C LYS A 172 -7.45 -0.06 -32.54
N LYS A 173 -8.50 -0.14 -33.37
CA LYS A 173 -8.38 -0.68 -34.75
C LYS A 173 -7.33 0.06 -35.60
N THR A 174 -7.22 1.38 -35.43
CA THR A 174 -6.20 2.19 -36.11
C THR A 174 -4.79 1.89 -35.64
N GLU A 175 -4.62 1.69 -34.33
CA GLU A 175 -3.34 1.34 -33.70
C GLU A 175 -2.90 -0.07 -34.09
N TYR A 176 -3.84 -1.01 -34.08
CA TYR A 176 -3.63 -2.39 -34.48
C TYR A 176 -3.04 -2.50 -35.88
N THR A 177 -3.64 -1.80 -36.86
CA THR A 177 -3.13 -1.80 -38.23
C THR A 177 -1.82 -1.01 -38.36
N ALA A 178 -1.73 0.17 -37.74
CA ALA A 178 -0.58 1.06 -37.92
C ALA A 178 0.68 0.60 -37.19
N GLU A 179 0.55 -0.15 -36.11
CA GLU A 179 1.65 -0.45 -35.20
C GLU A 179 1.89 -1.95 -34.96
N LEU A 180 0.86 -2.81 -34.96
CA LEU A 180 1.06 -4.26 -34.80
C LEU A 180 1.22 -4.97 -36.15
N LEU A 181 0.24 -4.81 -37.04
CA LEU A 181 0.31 -5.47 -38.35
C LEU A 181 1.49 -4.96 -39.19
N SER A 182 1.84 -3.68 -39.07
CA SER A 182 2.99 -3.10 -39.76
C SER A 182 4.34 -3.61 -39.27
N ALA A 183 4.40 -4.25 -38.09
CA ALA A 183 5.61 -4.87 -37.56
C ALA A 183 5.88 -6.24 -38.20
N ALA A 184 4.89 -6.87 -38.85
CA ALA A 184 5.06 -8.12 -39.55
C ALA A 184 5.97 -7.95 -40.78
N SER A 185 6.94 -8.85 -40.92
CA SER A 185 7.87 -8.85 -42.06
C SER A 185 7.29 -9.53 -43.30
N ASP A 186 6.34 -10.46 -43.10
CA ASP A 186 5.69 -11.20 -44.17
C ASP A 186 4.19 -11.47 -43.86
N LYS A 187 3.51 -12.09 -44.82
CA LYS A 187 2.08 -12.41 -44.69
C LYS A 187 1.80 -13.46 -43.61
N VAL A 188 2.76 -14.33 -43.30
CA VAL A 188 2.62 -15.37 -42.27
C VAL A 188 2.62 -14.76 -40.88
N GLU A 189 3.48 -13.78 -40.63
CA GLU A 189 3.48 -13.01 -39.39
C GLU A 189 2.24 -12.13 -39.27
N GLU A 190 1.79 -11.50 -40.36
CA GLU A 190 0.56 -10.70 -40.36
C GLU A 190 -0.67 -11.56 -39.98
N ASP A 191 -0.81 -12.74 -40.60
CA ASP A 191 -1.91 -13.66 -40.32
C ASP A 191 -1.80 -14.26 -38.90
N PHE A 192 -0.58 -14.46 -38.39
CA PHE A 192 -0.34 -14.87 -37.00
C PHE A 192 -0.81 -13.79 -36.02
N ILE A 193 -0.42 -12.52 -36.20
CA ILE A 193 -0.88 -11.41 -35.35
C ILE A 193 -2.41 -11.31 -35.41
N ALA A 194 -3.01 -11.41 -36.60
CA ALA A 194 -4.46 -11.43 -36.79
C ALA A 194 -5.16 -12.57 -36.05
N SER A 195 -4.53 -13.73 -35.90
CA SER A 195 -5.12 -14.85 -35.17
C SER A 195 -5.22 -14.64 -33.66
N LEU A 196 -4.39 -13.74 -33.10
CA LEU A 196 -4.30 -13.47 -31.66
C LEU A 196 -5.28 -12.41 -31.17
N TYR A 197 -5.83 -11.59 -32.07
CA TYR A 197 -6.72 -10.50 -31.72
C TYR A 197 -8.14 -10.74 -32.24
N GLN A 198 -9.13 -10.49 -31.40
CA GLN A 198 -10.54 -10.57 -31.76
C GLN A 198 -11.24 -9.23 -31.57
N GLU A 199 -12.14 -8.89 -32.49
CA GLU A 199 -12.97 -7.68 -32.39
C GLU A 199 -14.21 -8.00 -31.54
N ARG A 200 -14.44 -7.24 -30.46
CA ARG A 200 -15.76 -7.26 -29.78
C ARG A 200 -16.68 -6.28 -30.48
N PRO A 201 -17.93 -6.67 -30.81
CA PRO A 201 -18.86 -5.83 -31.56
C PRO A 201 -19.16 -4.45 -30.93
N ASP A 202 -19.01 -4.32 -29.61
CA ASP A 202 -19.61 -3.21 -28.85
C ASP A 202 -18.64 -2.06 -28.51
N GLU A 203 -17.33 -2.20 -28.75
CA GLU A 203 -16.31 -1.25 -28.22
C GLU A 203 -15.34 -0.64 -29.26
N GLY A 204 -15.38 -1.06 -30.53
CA GLY A 204 -14.48 -0.55 -31.57
C GLY A 204 -12.98 -0.79 -31.29
N ARG A 205 -12.68 -1.72 -30.37
CA ARG A 205 -11.34 -2.15 -29.96
C ARG A 205 -11.15 -3.63 -30.24
N LEU A 206 -9.91 -4.01 -30.51
CA LEU A 206 -9.52 -5.41 -30.54
C LEU A 206 -9.09 -5.84 -29.14
N PHE A 207 -9.22 -7.14 -28.86
CA PHE A 207 -8.80 -7.75 -27.61
C PHE A 207 -7.84 -8.86 -27.92
N LEU A 208 -6.71 -8.88 -27.20
CA LEU A 208 -5.86 -10.05 -27.15
C LEU A 208 -6.69 -11.22 -26.63
N ARG A 209 -6.65 -12.33 -27.36
CA ARG A 209 -7.39 -13.53 -27.03
C ARG A 209 -6.96 -14.08 -25.66
N PRO A 210 -7.89 -14.38 -24.74
CA PRO A 210 -7.55 -14.91 -23.43
C PRO A 210 -6.85 -16.27 -23.47
N ASP A 211 -7.00 -17.01 -24.58
CA ASP A 211 -6.44 -18.34 -24.81
C ASP A 211 -5.09 -18.32 -25.56
N ALA A 212 -4.50 -17.13 -25.81
CA ALA A 212 -3.16 -17.03 -26.35
C ALA A 212 -2.15 -17.73 -25.44
N THR A 213 -1.35 -18.65 -26.00
CA THR A 213 -0.39 -19.40 -25.20
C THR A 213 0.84 -18.55 -24.88
N PRO A 214 1.61 -18.84 -23.81
CA PRO A 214 2.86 -18.13 -23.53
C PRO A 214 3.82 -18.10 -24.74
N GLY A 215 3.91 -19.19 -25.50
CA GLY A 215 4.73 -19.25 -26.72
C GLY A 215 4.21 -18.36 -27.86
N ASP A 216 2.90 -18.13 -27.95
CA ASP A 216 2.34 -17.17 -28.91
C ASP A 216 2.71 -15.73 -28.52
N LEU A 217 2.66 -15.41 -27.22
CA LEU A 217 3.03 -14.09 -26.70
C LEU A 217 4.53 -13.84 -26.87
N ASP A 218 5.38 -14.83 -26.64
CA ASP A 218 6.82 -14.74 -26.87
C ASP A 218 7.12 -14.47 -28.35
N ARG A 219 6.46 -15.19 -29.26
CA ARG A 219 6.60 -14.97 -30.70
C ARG A 219 6.13 -13.58 -31.11
N LEU A 220 5.00 -13.12 -30.58
CA LEU A 220 4.51 -11.76 -30.85
C LEU A 220 5.48 -10.71 -30.31
N TRP A 221 6.04 -10.93 -29.12
CA TRP A 221 7.05 -10.06 -28.52
C TRP A 221 8.27 -9.90 -29.44
N ASP A 222 8.80 -11.00 -29.96
CA ASP A 222 9.96 -10.99 -30.86
C ASP A 222 9.67 -10.21 -32.17
N ILE A 223 8.48 -10.37 -32.74
CA ILE A 223 8.06 -9.62 -33.93
C ILE A 223 8.06 -8.12 -33.61
N LEU A 224 7.42 -7.72 -32.52
CA LEU A 224 7.30 -6.31 -32.13
C LEU A 224 8.66 -5.70 -31.77
N ALA A 225 9.53 -6.46 -31.08
CA ALA A 225 10.88 -6.02 -30.72
C ALA A 225 11.71 -5.65 -31.97
N ARG A 226 11.63 -6.45 -33.04
CA ARG A 226 12.34 -6.18 -34.30
C ARG A 226 11.90 -4.92 -35.04
N SER A 227 10.69 -4.42 -34.75
CA SER A 227 10.19 -3.18 -35.38
C SER A 227 10.71 -1.89 -34.73
N GLY A 228 11.54 -2.01 -33.68
CA GLY A 228 12.01 -0.88 -32.86
C GLY A 228 10.91 -0.29 -31.97
N ARG A 229 9.79 -1.02 -31.76
CA ARG A 229 8.71 -0.60 -30.85
C ARG A 229 9.17 -0.54 -29.40
N MET A 230 10.12 -1.40 -29.02
CA MET A 230 10.58 -1.56 -27.65
C MET A 230 11.73 -0.61 -27.28
N GLU A 231 12.26 0.14 -28.25
CA GLU A 231 13.35 1.10 -28.03
C GLU A 231 12.83 2.33 -27.31
N VAL A 232 13.47 2.66 -26.20
CA VAL A 232 13.12 3.80 -25.35
C VAL A 232 14.37 4.56 -24.93
N ARG A 233 14.20 5.83 -24.61
CA ARG A 233 15.27 6.70 -24.10
C ARG A 233 14.88 7.26 -22.76
N ILE A 234 15.75 7.09 -21.77
CA ILE A 234 15.60 7.68 -20.45
C ILE A 234 16.29 9.04 -20.46
N SER A 235 15.59 10.07 -20.01
CA SER A 235 16.14 11.39 -19.71
C SER A 235 16.08 11.60 -18.21
N THR A 236 17.22 11.75 -17.56
CA THR A 236 17.32 11.98 -16.11
C THR A 236 18.29 13.11 -15.80
N VAL A 237 18.12 13.70 -14.63
CA VAL A 237 19.03 14.69 -14.08
C VAL A 237 19.71 14.07 -12.89
N ILE A 238 21.04 14.04 -12.91
CA ILE A 238 21.85 13.51 -11.83
C ILE A 238 22.41 14.69 -11.06
N ASP A 239 22.10 14.69 -9.77
CA ASP A 239 22.66 15.63 -8.82
C ASP A 239 23.97 15.03 -8.30
N ILE A 240 25.09 15.49 -8.85
CA ILE A 240 26.41 15.15 -8.33
C ILE A 240 26.88 16.26 -7.39
N VAL A 241 27.48 15.87 -6.26
CA VAL A 241 28.22 16.83 -5.45
C VAL A 241 29.52 17.11 -6.20
N ALA A 242 29.72 18.34 -6.61
CA ALA A 242 30.94 18.80 -7.26
C ALA A 242 31.57 19.93 -6.42
N ALA A 243 32.85 20.21 -6.65
CA ALA A 243 33.42 21.44 -6.13
C ALA A 243 32.63 22.63 -6.69
N PRO A 244 32.32 23.67 -5.87
CA PRO A 244 31.62 24.86 -6.32
C PRO A 244 32.24 25.45 -7.58
N GLU A 245 31.45 25.65 -8.63
CA GLU A 245 31.95 26.29 -9.85
C GLU A 245 32.37 27.73 -9.59
N THR A 246 31.70 28.41 -8.66
CA THR A 246 32.00 29.78 -8.25
C THR A 246 32.02 29.93 -6.75
N ILE A 247 32.97 30.73 -6.26
CA ILE A 247 33.11 31.09 -4.86
C ILE A 247 33.37 32.58 -4.78
N ARG A 248 32.55 33.31 -4.03
CA ARG A 248 32.79 34.75 -3.84
C ARG A 248 34.15 34.99 -3.20
N LYS A 249 34.85 36.03 -3.65
CA LYS A 249 36.19 36.36 -3.16
C LYS A 249 36.28 36.49 -1.64
N ASP A 250 35.30 37.14 -1.00
CA ASP A 250 35.24 37.28 0.46
C ASP A 250 35.24 35.90 1.15
N ARG A 251 34.37 35.00 0.71
CA ARG A 251 34.28 33.62 1.21
C ARG A 251 35.54 32.82 0.90
N PHE A 252 36.11 32.96 -0.30
CA PHE A 252 37.28 32.20 -0.72
C PHE A 252 38.51 32.57 0.12
N GLU A 253 38.77 33.87 0.28
CA GLU A 253 39.97 34.37 0.94
C GLU A 253 39.87 34.40 2.47
N GLU A 254 38.69 34.72 3.02
CA GLU A 254 38.50 34.94 4.46
C GLU A 254 37.96 33.72 5.21
N ASP A 255 37.14 32.87 4.56
CA ASP A 255 36.56 31.67 5.20
C ASP A 255 37.30 30.39 4.77
N LEU A 256 37.38 30.14 3.46
CA LEU A 256 37.83 28.87 2.91
C LEU A 256 39.35 28.68 3.05
N LEU A 257 40.17 29.55 2.48
CA LEU A 257 41.63 29.39 2.51
C LEU A 257 42.18 29.23 3.95
N PRO A 258 41.77 30.02 4.96
CA PRO A 258 42.29 29.89 6.32
C PRO A 258 41.95 28.54 6.97
N SER A 259 40.78 27.95 6.67
CA SER A 259 40.33 26.67 7.21
C SER A 259 41.14 25.46 6.71
N LEU A 260 41.84 25.61 5.58
CA LEU A 260 42.51 24.51 4.90
C LEU A 260 43.94 24.26 5.41
N PRO A 261 44.39 22.98 5.50
CA PRO A 261 45.79 22.65 5.71
C PRO A 261 46.65 23.04 4.49
N ALA A 262 47.97 23.21 4.67
CA ALA A 262 48.86 23.74 3.64
C ALA A 262 48.80 23.01 2.29
N SER A 263 48.74 21.67 2.31
CA SER A 263 48.61 20.85 1.09
C SER A 263 47.24 21.02 0.41
N GLY A 264 46.18 21.32 1.18
CA GLY A 264 44.85 21.58 0.63
C GLY A 264 44.73 22.98 0.01
N ARG A 265 45.39 23.98 0.61
CA ARG A 265 45.42 25.36 0.06
C ARG A 265 46.07 25.43 -1.31
N GLU A 266 47.20 24.74 -1.49
CA GLU A 266 47.93 24.76 -2.75
C GLU A 266 47.07 24.19 -3.90
N LEU A 267 46.37 23.08 -3.63
CA LEU A 267 45.45 22.49 -4.61
C LEU A 267 44.26 23.41 -4.91
N VAL A 268 43.62 23.97 -3.88
CA VAL A 268 42.47 24.88 -4.06
C VAL A 268 42.87 26.14 -4.84
N LEU A 269 44.06 26.71 -4.58
CA LEU A 269 44.56 27.87 -5.33
C LEU A 269 44.95 27.52 -6.78
N ALA A 270 45.37 26.29 -7.05
CA ALA A 270 45.67 25.83 -8.41
C ALA A 270 44.41 25.54 -9.22
N SER A 271 43.33 25.11 -8.56
CA SER A 271 42.07 24.72 -9.21
C SER A 271 41.09 25.87 -9.41
N TYR A 272 41.30 27.05 -8.80
CA TYR A 272 40.40 28.21 -8.90
C TYR A 272 41.11 29.46 -9.42
N GLU A 273 40.51 30.14 -10.40
CA GLU A 273 41.00 31.39 -10.99
C GLU A 273 40.04 32.54 -10.71
N GLN A 274 40.57 33.73 -10.42
CA GLN A 274 39.74 34.91 -10.11
C GLN A 274 39.26 35.59 -11.40
N ASP A 275 37.95 35.81 -11.53
CA ASP A 275 37.41 36.62 -12.61
C ASP A 275 37.69 38.12 -12.34
N PRO A 276 38.35 38.83 -13.28
CA PRO A 276 38.73 40.22 -13.11
C PRO A 276 37.56 41.22 -13.14
N LEU A 277 36.35 40.80 -13.51
CA LEU A 277 35.14 41.62 -13.61
C LEU A 277 34.11 41.32 -12.52
N LEU A 278 33.99 40.06 -12.08
CA LEU A 278 32.92 39.62 -11.17
C LEU A 278 33.34 39.52 -9.69
N GLU A 279 34.63 39.71 -9.35
CA GLU A 279 35.16 39.52 -7.99
C GLU A 279 34.85 38.12 -7.38
N ASP A 280 34.67 37.11 -8.23
CA ASP A 280 34.44 35.72 -7.84
C ASP A 280 35.60 34.84 -8.32
N TYR A 281 35.87 33.74 -7.61
CA TYR A 281 36.78 32.67 -8.04
C TYR A 281 36.00 31.58 -8.77
N PHE A 282 36.49 31.14 -9.92
CA PHE A 282 35.89 30.14 -10.79
C PHE A 282 36.75 28.88 -10.84
N LEU A 283 36.12 27.72 -10.76
CA LEU A 283 36.79 26.44 -10.89
C LEU A 283 37.28 26.25 -12.34
N VAL A 284 38.59 26.10 -12.52
CA VAL A 284 39.25 25.87 -13.83
C VAL A 284 39.80 24.46 -13.97
N GLU A 285 39.76 23.65 -12.91
CA GLU A 285 40.21 22.26 -12.95
C GLU A 285 39.21 21.36 -13.70
N GLU A 286 39.72 20.56 -14.63
CA GLU A 286 38.93 19.63 -15.44
C GLU A 286 39.30 18.15 -15.17
N ASP A 287 40.41 17.88 -14.48
CA ASP A 287 40.85 16.51 -14.17
C ASP A 287 39.93 15.85 -13.09
N PRO A 288 39.26 14.72 -13.40
CA PRO A 288 38.35 14.05 -12.48
C PRO A 288 39.00 13.60 -11.16
N ASP A 289 40.24 13.13 -11.21
CA ASP A 289 40.96 12.63 -10.03
C ASP A 289 41.30 13.80 -9.08
N VAL A 290 41.67 14.94 -9.66
CA VAL A 290 41.94 16.17 -8.91
C VAL A 290 40.64 16.74 -8.33
N LEU A 291 39.56 16.76 -9.11
CA LEU A 291 38.24 17.22 -8.65
C LEU A 291 37.69 16.39 -7.49
N ALA A 292 37.91 15.07 -7.48
CA ALA A 292 37.50 14.21 -6.37
C ALA A 292 38.25 14.54 -5.07
N VAL A 293 39.56 14.80 -5.16
CA VAL A 293 40.38 15.22 -4.02
C VAL A 293 39.97 16.62 -3.55
N LEU A 294 39.76 17.54 -4.49
CA LEU A 294 39.31 18.90 -4.24
C LEU A 294 37.97 18.92 -3.50
N LEU A 295 36.98 18.15 -3.96
CA LEU A 295 35.68 18.02 -3.32
C LEU A 295 35.81 17.50 -1.88
N ARG A 296 36.66 16.52 -1.64
CA ARG A 296 36.92 15.98 -0.29
C ARG A 296 37.53 17.03 0.63
N ILE A 297 38.47 17.82 0.12
CA ILE A 297 39.10 18.92 0.85
C ILE A 297 38.05 19.99 1.21
N MET A 298 37.23 20.40 0.25
CA MET A 298 36.14 21.37 0.43
C MET A 298 35.12 20.90 1.46
N THR A 299 34.70 19.63 1.36
CA THR A 299 33.74 19.02 2.30
C THR A 299 34.28 18.99 3.73
N ASN A 300 35.57 18.65 3.91
CA ASN A 300 36.22 18.65 5.23
C ASN A 300 36.37 20.06 5.82
N ALA A 301 36.43 21.08 4.98
CA ALA A 301 36.49 22.49 5.36
C ALA A 301 35.12 23.09 5.70
N GLU A 302 34.08 22.25 5.84
CA GLU A 302 32.68 22.66 5.98
C GLU A 302 32.17 23.57 4.84
N TYR A 303 32.83 23.50 3.67
CA TYR A 303 32.37 24.16 2.46
C TYR A 303 31.63 23.12 1.60
N PRO A 304 30.28 23.09 1.65
CA PRO A 304 29.52 22.05 0.97
C PRO A 304 29.77 22.14 -0.53
N GLY A 305 30.06 21.00 -1.17
CA GLY A 305 30.12 20.95 -2.63
C GLY A 305 28.81 21.46 -3.25
N ALA A 306 28.92 22.11 -4.39
CA ALA A 306 27.74 22.53 -5.14
C ALA A 306 27.08 21.31 -5.79
N ILE A 307 25.75 21.27 -5.77
CA ILE A 307 25.01 20.27 -6.52
C ILE A 307 25.06 20.68 -7.98
N ARG A 308 25.71 19.87 -8.81
CA ARG A 308 25.72 20.02 -10.26
C ARG A 308 24.67 19.10 -10.85
N HIS A 309 23.77 19.68 -11.63
CA HIS A 309 22.72 18.98 -12.35
C HIS A 309 23.26 18.51 -13.71
N VAL A 310 23.54 17.22 -13.84
CA VAL A 310 24.02 16.63 -15.10
C VAL A 310 22.84 15.95 -15.80
N ASN A 311 22.48 16.44 -16.98
CA ASN A 311 21.47 15.78 -17.81
C ASN A 311 22.09 14.55 -18.45
N GLN A 312 21.47 13.39 -18.24
CA GLN A 312 21.89 12.14 -18.84
C GLN A 312 20.79 11.52 -19.69
N LEU A 313 21.21 11.02 -20.86
CA LEU A 313 20.39 10.24 -21.76
C LEU A 313 20.89 8.80 -21.79
N ILE A 314 19.99 7.85 -21.57
CA ILE A 314 20.30 6.42 -21.59
C ILE A 314 19.36 5.74 -22.59
N ASP A 315 19.93 5.12 -23.61
CA ASP A 315 19.18 4.29 -24.55
C ASP A 315 18.98 2.89 -23.94
N ALA A 316 17.72 2.44 -23.91
CA ALA A 316 17.34 1.17 -23.32
C ALA A 316 16.28 0.47 -24.17
N THR A 317 16.14 -0.84 -23.96
CA THR A 317 15.09 -1.65 -24.61
C THR A 317 14.16 -2.23 -23.59
N VAL A 318 12.85 -2.06 -23.78
CA VAL A 318 11.83 -2.70 -22.96
C VAL A 318 11.82 -4.19 -23.29
N VAL A 319 12.06 -5.04 -22.29
CA VAL A 319 12.11 -6.51 -22.44
C VAL A 319 11.01 -7.24 -21.67
N GLY A 320 10.26 -6.53 -20.82
CA GLY A 320 9.14 -7.10 -20.10
C GLY A 320 8.14 -6.06 -19.60
N VAL A 321 6.91 -6.53 -19.41
CA VAL A 321 5.81 -5.76 -18.83
C VAL A 321 5.32 -6.47 -17.56
N ILE A 322 5.20 -5.70 -16.47
CA ILE A 322 4.81 -6.17 -15.15
C ILE A 322 3.40 -5.69 -14.84
N ASN A 323 2.53 -6.61 -14.44
CA ASN A 323 1.17 -6.32 -14.00
C ASN A 323 0.92 -6.93 -12.61
N SER A 324 1.40 -6.21 -11.59
CA SER A 324 1.35 -6.65 -10.21
C SER A 324 0.05 -6.24 -9.49
N PRO A 325 -0.27 -6.83 -8.34
CA PRO A 325 -1.34 -6.34 -7.46
C PRO A 325 -1.09 -4.94 -6.91
N ASN A 326 0.11 -4.38 -7.05
CA ASN A 326 0.42 -3.01 -6.61
C ASN A 326 0.28 -2.01 -7.79
N PRO A 327 -0.73 -1.12 -7.76
CA PRO A 327 -0.93 -0.15 -8.83
C PRO A 327 0.25 0.81 -9.01
N LYS A 328 1.01 1.10 -7.94
CA LYS A 328 2.21 1.95 -8.03
C LYS A 328 3.26 1.33 -8.94
N THR A 329 3.58 0.05 -8.71
CA THR A 329 4.48 -0.73 -9.57
C THR A 329 4.04 -0.70 -11.04
N ASN A 330 2.74 -0.73 -11.29
CA ASN A 330 2.19 -0.76 -12.65
C ASN A 330 2.17 0.64 -13.30
N ALA A 331 2.07 1.72 -12.52
CA ALA A 331 1.81 3.09 -12.99
C ALA A 331 3.03 3.99 -13.09
N ASN A 332 4.05 3.79 -12.24
CA ASN A 332 5.15 4.76 -12.15
C ASN A 332 6.54 4.16 -11.88
N ILE A 333 6.68 2.84 -11.86
CA ILE A 333 7.98 2.18 -11.63
C ILE A 333 8.49 1.51 -12.91
N ALA A 334 9.77 1.72 -13.17
CA ALA A 334 10.56 1.00 -14.15
C ALA A 334 11.69 0.24 -13.44
N PHE A 335 12.01 -0.96 -13.91
CA PHE A 335 13.11 -1.75 -13.35
C PHE A 335 14.19 -1.97 -14.39
N MET A 336 15.45 -1.77 -14.00
CA MET A 336 16.59 -2.01 -14.86
C MET A 336 17.74 -2.67 -14.09
N PRO A 337 18.69 -3.34 -14.77
CA PRO A 337 19.84 -3.93 -14.11
C PRO A 337 20.73 -2.86 -13.47
N LEU A 338 21.10 -3.04 -12.20
CA LEU A 338 21.97 -2.12 -11.46
C LEU A 338 23.33 -1.96 -12.11
N ASP A 339 23.89 -3.05 -12.64
CA ASP A 339 25.19 -3.08 -13.30
C ASP A 339 25.25 -2.26 -14.60
N SER A 340 24.12 -2.16 -15.32
CA SER A 340 24.01 -1.32 -16.52
C SER A 340 24.24 0.17 -16.24
N LEU A 341 24.05 0.61 -14.99
CA LEU A 341 24.26 1.99 -14.57
C LEU A 341 25.63 2.26 -13.96
N GLN A 342 26.44 1.24 -13.72
CA GLN A 342 27.72 1.41 -13.02
C GLN A 342 28.82 2.00 -13.92
N GLY A 343 28.75 1.77 -15.23
CA GLY A 343 29.77 2.21 -16.20
C GLY A 343 29.56 3.62 -16.76
N GLU A 344 30.46 4.03 -17.66
CA GLU A 344 30.50 5.37 -18.29
C GLU A 344 29.25 5.70 -19.13
N THR A 345 28.62 4.67 -19.71
CA THR A 345 27.39 4.81 -20.50
C THR A 345 26.14 4.91 -19.63
N GLY A 346 26.27 4.61 -18.33
CA GLY A 346 25.26 4.76 -17.30
C GLY A 346 25.61 5.93 -16.37
N LEU A 347 25.18 5.87 -15.11
CA LEU A 347 25.31 7.00 -14.18
C LEU A 347 26.68 7.08 -13.47
N MET A 348 27.68 6.27 -13.87
CA MET A 348 29.00 6.18 -13.21
C MET A 348 28.90 6.04 -11.69
N LEU A 349 28.11 5.07 -11.23
CA LEU A 349 27.77 4.95 -9.80
C LEU A 349 28.93 4.46 -8.91
N GLU A 350 30.04 3.97 -9.48
CA GLU A 350 31.23 3.52 -8.72
C GLU A 350 30.93 2.49 -7.61
N GLY A 351 29.96 1.59 -7.85
CA GLY A 351 29.51 0.60 -6.87
C GLY A 351 28.60 1.15 -5.77
N LYS A 352 28.19 2.41 -5.85
CA LYS A 352 27.27 3.03 -4.88
C LYS A 352 25.83 2.61 -5.14
N VAL A 353 25.07 2.54 -4.05
CA VAL A 353 23.64 2.23 -4.02
C VAL A 353 22.92 3.25 -3.15
N THR A 354 21.66 3.54 -3.45
CA THR A 354 20.86 4.45 -2.61
C THR A 354 20.26 3.73 -1.42
N GLU A 355 19.91 2.45 -1.60
CA GLU A 355 19.22 1.67 -0.58
C GLU A 355 19.54 0.18 -0.66
N LEU A 356 19.47 -0.50 0.48
CA LEU A 356 19.59 -1.95 0.59
C LEU A 356 18.33 -2.50 1.25
N LEU A 357 17.55 -3.30 0.52
CA LEU A 357 16.31 -3.90 1.01
C LEU A 357 16.62 -5.17 1.81
N ILE A 358 15.75 -5.49 2.77
CA ILE A 358 15.95 -6.62 3.69
C ILE A 358 14.66 -7.41 3.87
N ARG A 359 14.77 -8.75 3.82
CA ARG A 359 13.75 -9.71 4.26
C ARG A 359 14.39 -10.87 5.00
N ALA A 360 13.69 -11.49 5.96
CA ALA A 360 14.18 -12.73 6.56
C ALA A 360 14.17 -13.87 5.52
N VAL A 361 15.15 -14.77 5.61
CA VAL A 361 15.20 -15.95 4.74
C VAL A 361 13.95 -16.81 4.99
N GLY A 362 13.24 -17.16 3.92
CA GLY A 362 11.99 -17.94 4.01
C GLY A 362 10.80 -17.18 4.59
N ALA A 363 10.86 -15.85 4.64
CA ALA A 363 9.73 -15.04 5.10
C ALA A 363 8.45 -15.33 4.29
N SER A 364 7.32 -15.37 4.98
CA SER A 364 6.01 -15.55 4.34
C SER A 364 5.45 -14.19 3.94
N ASP A 365 4.98 -14.09 2.70
CA ASP A 365 4.29 -12.90 2.20
C ASP A 365 2.78 -12.91 2.54
N ALA A 366 2.28 -14.03 3.06
CA ALA A 366 0.93 -14.13 3.59
C ALA A 366 0.77 -13.39 4.93
N ALA A 367 1.85 -13.03 5.61
CA ALA A 367 1.83 -12.28 6.85
C ALA A 367 2.65 -10.99 6.72
N LEU A 368 2.28 -9.97 7.48
CA LEU A 368 3.12 -8.79 7.62
C LEU A 368 4.42 -9.17 8.38
N PRO A 369 5.52 -8.44 8.14
CA PRO A 369 6.80 -8.70 8.81
C PRO A 369 6.65 -8.80 10.33
N GLY A 370 7.19 -9.89 10.89
CA GLY A 370 7.09 -10.22 12.31
C GLY A 370 8.14 -9.53 13.18
N LYS A 371 8.27 -9.96 14.43
CA LYS A 371 9.26 -9.41 15.38
C LYS A 371 10.71 -9.57 14.90
N ALA A 372 11.04 -10.70 14.28
CA ALA A 372 12.37 -10.98 13.75
C ALA A 372 12.77 -10.01 12.62
N GLU A 373 11.80 -9.40 11.96
CA GLU A 373 12.00 -8.50 10.82
C GLU A 373 11.83 -7.02 11.22
N GLN A 374 11.79 -6.72 12.52
CA GLN A 374 11.76 -5.34 13.01
C GLN A 374 13.12 -4.66 12.84
N ALA A 375 13.09 -3.36 12.55
CA ALA A 375 14.29 -2.56 12.33
C ALA A 375 15.27 -2.63 13.51
N GLU A 376 14.80 -2.49 14.74
CA GLU A 376 15.61 -2.67 15.95
C GLU A 376 16.30 -4.05 16.04
N THR A 377 15.62 -5.11 15.61
CA THR A 377 16.17 -6.47 15.66
C THR A 377 17.25 -6.64 14.61
N ILE A 378 17.00 -6.18 13.38
CA ILE A 378 17.97 -6.20 12.28
C ILE A 378 19.20 -5.36 12.63
N ARG A 379 18.98 -4.15 13.17
CA ARG A 379 20.05 -3.27 13.63
C ARG A 379 20.89 -3.91 14.74
N SER A 380 20.24 -4.58 15.68
CA SER A 380 20.94 -5.29 16.76
C SER A 380 21.74 -6.49 16.23
N ALA A 381 21.25 -7.18 15.21
CA ALA A 381 21.94 -8.30 14.56
C ALA A 381 23.19 -7.84 13.80
N LEU A 382 23.13 -6.68 13.15
CA LEU A 382 24.28 -6.09 12.44
C LEU A 382 25.36 -5.55 13.38
N GLY A 383 24.97 -5.02 14.54
CA GLY A 383 25.90 -4.54 15.57
C GLY A 383 26.95 -3.56 15.01
N PRO A 384 28.26 -3.84 15.15
CA PRO A 384 29.34 -2.97 14.67
C PRO A 384 29.54 -3.01 13.15
N SER A 385 28.91 -3.94 12.42
CA SER A 385 29.04 -4.05 10.97
C SER A 385 28.27 -2.98 10.20
N LEU A 386 27.38 -2.24 10.88
CA LEU A 386 26.66 -1.11 10.29
C LEU A 386 27.53 0.17 10.39
N PRO A 387 27.94 0.78 9.26
CA PRO A 387 28.78 1.98 9.29
C PRO A 387 28.09 3.17 9.97
N GLU A 388 28.91 4.08 10.52
CA GLU A 388 28.40 5.33 11.09
C GLU A 388 27.66 6.15 10.03
N GLY A 389 26.52 6.76 10.42
CA GLY A 389 25.69 7.54 9.51
C GLY A 389 24.64 6.74 8.73
N MET A 390 24.65 5.40 8.79
CA MET A 390 23.56 4.58 8.24
C MET A 390 22.43 4.36 9.24
N VAL A 391 21.22 4.20 8.71
CA VAL A 391 20.01 3.90 9.47
C VAL A 391 19.35 2.63 8.92
N VAL A 392 18.77 1.85 9.82
CA VAL A 392 17.90 0.70 9.49
C VAL A 392 16.48 1.14 9.78
N GLU A 393 15.66 1.24 8.75
CA GLU A 393 14.29 1.75 8.85
C GLU A 393 13.30 0.69 8.40
N GLY A 394 12.31 0.42 9.25
CA GLY A 394 11.30 -0.59 8.99
C GLY A 394 10.26 -0.10 8.00
N TRP A 395 9.59 -1.01 7.30
CA TRP A 395 8.58 -0.65 6.29
C TRP A 395 7.50 0.32 6.79
N ARG A 396 7.15 0.26 8.08
CA ARG A 396 6.15 1.14 8.70
C ARG A 396 6.54 2.62 8.69
N SER A 397 7.82 2.97 8.74
CA SER A 397 8.24 4.39 8.74
C SER A 397 8.09 5.02 7.37
N TYR A 398 8.25 4.24 6.28
CA TYR A 398 8.02 4.68 4.91
C TYR A 398 6.55 4.87 4.55
N VAL A 399 5.65 4.17 5.25
CA VAL A 399 4.20 4.28 5.02
C VAL A 399 3.47 4.85 6.23
N ALA A 400 4.17 5.63 7.05
CA ALA A 400 3.60 6.28 8.23
C ALA A 400 2.41 7.18 7.85
N ASP A 401 2.54 7.97 6.78
CA ASP A 401 1.46 8.83 6.29
C ASP A 401 0.26 8.02 5.77
N TYR A 402 0.52 6.91 5.09
CA TYR A 402 -0.54 5.99 4.67
C TYR A 402 -1.25 5.34 5.87
N ILE A 403 -0.49 4.89 6.87
CA ILE A 403 -1.06 4.32 8.11
C ILE A 403 -1.87 5.39 8.86
N ALA A 404 -1.39 6.64 8.91
CA ALA A 404 -2.10 7.76 9.52
C ALA A 404 -3.41 8.07 8.78
N ALA A 405 -3.38 8.14 7.44
CA ALA A 405 -4.55 8.34 6.60
C ALA A 405 -5.56 7.19 6.76
N SER A 406 -5.10 5.94 6.70
CA SER A 406 -5.94 4.76 6.88
C SER A 406 -6.56 4.67 8.29
N ASN A 407 -5.85 5.13 9.32
CA ASN A 407 -6.43 5.23 10.65
C ASN A 407 -7.58 6.25 10.70
N GLY A 408 -7.51 7.31 9.89
CA GLY A 408 -8.62 8.25 9.68
C GLY A 408 -9.84 7.58 9.04
N ASP A 409 -9.63 6.76 8.01
CA ASP A 409 -10.71 6.00 7.36
C ASP A 409 -11.37 5.02 8.34
N ASN A 410 -10.58 4.37 9.20
CA ASN A 410 -11.09 3.52 10.27
C ASN A 410 -11.99 4.28 11.27
N VAL A 411 -11.74 5.59 11.48
CA VAL A 411 -12.63 6.44 12.30
C VAL A 411 -13.96 6.69 11.59
N SER A 412 -13.95 6.95 10.27
CA SER A 412 -15.18 7.11 9.48
C SER A 412 -16.05 5.85 9.54
N THR A 413 -15.44 4.68 9.40
CA THR A 413 -16.12 3.39 9.58
C THR A 413 -16.72 3.27 10.97
N ARG A 414 -15.97 3.63 12.03
CA ARG A 414 -16.48 3.64 13.41
C ARG A 414 -17.69 4.55 13.59
N ILE A 415 -17.72 5.69 12.92
CA ILE A 415 -18.86 6.61 12.96
C ILE A 415 -20.08 5.97 12.27
N MET A 416 -19.89 5.39 11.08
CA MET A 416 -20.96 4.68 10.36
C MET A 416 -21.58 3.55 11.20
N ILE A 417 -20.74 2.79 11.94
CA ILE A 417 -21.20 1.74 12.87
C ILE A 417 -22.15 2.31 13.93
N ILE A 418 -21.76 3.41 14.56
CA ILE A 418 -22.56 4.05 15.61
C ILE A 418 -23.95 4.38 15.05
N PHE A 419 -24.04 4.90 13.82
CA PHE A 419 -25.31 5.16 13.16
C PHE A 419 -26.13 3.89 12.88
N LEU A 420 -25.52 2.83 12.33
CA LEU A 420 -26.21 1.56 12.08
C LEU A 420 -26.81 0.97 13.36
N PHE A 421 -26.07 1.04 14.46
CA PHE A 421 -26.53 0.58 15.76
C PHE A 421 -27.63 1.48 16.33
N ILE A 422 -27.50 2.81 16.24
CA ILE A 422 -28.56 3.75 16.65
C ILE A 422 -29.88 3.42 15.95
N LEU A 423 -29.86 3.18 14.63
CA LEU A 423 -31.06 2.82 13.86
C LEU A 423 -31.72 1.54 14.40
N SER A 424 -30.95 0.49 14.67
CA SER A 424 -31.47 -0.73 15.29
C SER A 424 -32.01 -0.47 16.70
N PHE A 425 -31.32 0.32 17.51
CA PHE A 425 -31.72 0.60 18.89
C PHE A 425 -32.98 1.44 19.00
N ILE A 426 -33.22 2.38 18.10
CA ILE A 426 -34.49 3.10 18.00
C ILE A 426 -35.62 2.09 17.75
N GLY A 427 -35.40 1.11 16.86
CA GLY A 427 -36.35 0.02 16.62
C GLY A 427 -36.64 -0.83 17.87
N ILE A 428 -35.60 -1.19 18.62
CA ILE A 428 -35.75 -1.93 19.89
C ILE A 428 -36.50 -1.09 20.92
N ALA A 429 -36.11 0.16 21.11
CA ALA A 429 -36.72 1.07 22.07
C ALA A 429 -38.21 1.30 21.76
N ASN A 430 -38.56 1.50 20.49
CA ASN A 430 -39.96 1.66 20.06
C ASN A 430 -40.78 0.39 20.30
N THR A 431 -40.20 -0.77 20.02
CA THR A 431 -40.87 -2.05 20.25
C THR A 431 -41.03 -2.35 21.74
N MET A 432 -40.02 -2.05 22.54
CA MET A 432 -40.06 -2.19 24.00
C MET A 432 -41.07 -1.22 24.63
N LEU A 433 -41.12 0.03 24.14
CA LEU A 433 -42.13 0.99 24.57
C LEU A 433 -43.53 0.44 24.33
N MET A 434 -43.80 -0.06 23.12
CA MET A 434 -45.10 -0.69 22.82
C MET A 434 -45.38 -1.92 23.68
N ALA A 435 -44.39 -2.81 23.86
CA ALA A 435 -44.55 -4.02 24.67
C ALA A 435 -44.83 -3.71 26.15
N VAL A 436 -44.24 -2.64 26.67
CA VAL A 436 -44.45 -2.16 28.03
C VAL A 436 -45.82 -1.48 28.17
N LEU A 437 -46.21 -0.63 27.21
CA LEU A 437 -47.51 0.06 27.22
C LEU A 437 -48.68 -0.93 27.16
N GLU A 438 -48.61 -1.94 26.28
CA GLU A 438 -49.62 -3.00 26.16
C GLU A 438 -49.75 -3.86 27.43
N ARG A 439 -48.73 -3.85 28.31
CA ARG A 439 -48.67 -4.67 29.53
C ARG A 439 -48.65 -3.84 30.81
N THR A 440 -49.06 -2.57 30.75
CA THR A 440 -49.09 -1.66 31.90
C THR A 440 -49.89 -2.24 33.07
N LYS A 441 -51.02 -2.90 32.79
CA LYS A 441 -51.86 -3.58 33.78
C LYS A 441 -51.17 -4.81 34.41
N GLU A 442 -50.47 -5.61 33.63
CA GLU A 442 -49.69 -6.76 34.12
C GLU A 442 -48.53 -6.30 35.02
N ILE A 443 -47.84 -5.22 34.64
CA ILE A 443 -46.77 -4.60 35.46
C ILE A 443 -47.34 -4.09 36.79
N GLY A 444 -48.48 -3.41 36.76
CA GLY A 444 -49.19 -2.96 37.97
C GLY A 444 -49.55 -4.09 38.91
N MET A 445 -50.06 -5.21 38.36
CA MET A 445 -50.39 -6.40 39.13
C MET A 445 -49.15 -7.05 39.76
N MET A 446 -48.05 -7.18 39.01
CA MET A 446 -46.79 -7.72 39.54
C MET A 446 -46.23 -6.86 40.67
N ARG A 447 -46.32 -5.53 40.57
CA ARG A 447 -45.92 -4.61 41.66
C ARG A 447 -46.81 -4.75 42.88
N ALA A 448 -48.13 -4.90 42.69
CA ALA A 448 -49.08 -5.13 43.78
C ALA A 448 -48.85 -6.48 44.49
N LEU A 449 -48.37 -7.50 43.78
CA LEU A 449 -47.97 -8.79 44.32
C LEU A 449 -46.58 -8.79 45.00
N GLY A 450 -45.91 -7.63 45.07
CA GLY A 450 -44.65 -7.45 45.79
C GLY A 450 -43.37 -7.53 44.93
N MET A 451 -43.48 -7.51 43.59
CA MET A 451 -42.32 -7.45 42.71
C MET A 451 -41.66 -6.06 42.76
N THR A 452 -40.38 -6.00 43.13
CA THR A 452 -39.63 -4.73 43.17
C THR A 452 -39.38 -4.17 41.77
N ASP A 453 -39.33 -2.84 41.64
CA ASP A 453 -39.03 -2.13 40.39
C ASP A 453 -37.69 -2.57 39.75
N GLY A 454 -36.68 -2.88 40.56
CA GLY A 454 -35.40 -3.44 40.09
C GLY A 454 -35.55 -4.81 39.43
N LEU A 455 -36.38 -5.70 39.98
CA LEU A 455 -36.63 -7.02 39.39
C LEU A 455 -37.39 -6.89 38.07
N LEU A 456 -38.32 -5.94 37.96
CA LEU A 456 -39.03 -5.63 36.72
C LEU A 456 -38.06 -5.11 35.66
N LEU A 457 -37.21 -4.13 35.99
CA LEU A 457 -36.18 -3.63 35.08
C LEU A 457 -35.26 -4.74 34.57
N THR A 458 -34.78 -5.61 35.46
CA THR A 458 -33.94 -6.75 35.05
C THR A 458 -34.68 -7.73 34.15
N THR A 459 -35.99 -7.93 34.34
CA THR A 459 -36.79 -8.84 33.51
C THR A 459 -36.89 -8.36 32.07
N TYR A 460 -37.20 -7.07 31.87
CA TYR A 460 -37.28 -6.47 30.53
C TYR A 460 -35.90 -6.29 29.90
N ALA A 461 -34.87 -5.95 30.68
CA ALA A 461 -33.50 -5.90 30.18
C ALA A 461 -33.00 -7.28 29.72
N VAL A 462 -33.30 -8.34 30.46
CA VAL A 462 -32.97 -9.72 30.07
C VAL A 462 -33.77 -10.14 28.84
N GLU A 463 -35.05 -9.77 28.74
CA GLU A 463 -35.88 -10.01 27.55
C GLU A 463 -35.26 -9.37 26.29
N ALA A 464 -34.89 -8.09 26.38
CA ALA A 464 -34.23 -7.38 25.30
C ALA A 464 -32.82 -7.91 25.01
N GLY A 465 -32.09 -8.33 26.04
CA GLY A 465 -30.80 -9.01 25.91
C GLY A 465 -30.90 -10.31 25.11
N PHE A 466 -31.95 -11.11 25.32
CA PHE A 466 -32.20 -12.32 24.51
C PHE A 466 -32.50 -11.98 23.05
N ILE A 467 -33.28 -10.93 22.79
CA ILE A 467 -33.51 -10.44 21.41
C ILE A 467 -32.18 -10.05 20.76
N GLY A 468 -31.36 -9.27 21.48
CA GLY A 468 -30.04 -8.85 21.03
C GLY A 468 -29.11 -10.04 20.78
N LEU A 469 -29.11 -11.04 21.65
CA LEU A 469 -28.29 -12.24 21.52
C LEU A 469 -28.68 -13.08 20.30
N ILE A 470 -29.97 -13.33 20.10
CA ILE A 470 -30.47 -14.10 18.94
C ILE A 470 -30.20 -13.31 17.66
N GLY A 471 -30.47 -12.01 17.65
CA GLY A 471 -30.20 -11.13 16.53
C GLY A 471 -28.72 -11.11 16.18
N ALA A 472 -27.85 -10.97 17.18
CA ALA A 472 -26.40 -11.02 17.01
C ALA A 472 -25.93 -12.38 16.48
N ALA A 473 -26.45 -13.50 16.99
CA ALA A 473 -26.09 -14.83 16.50
C ALA A 473 -26.47 -15.02 15.02
N ILE A 474 -27.67 -14.60 14.63
CA ILE A 474 -28.13 -14.63 13.24
C ILE A 474 -27.27 -13.70 12.38
N GLY A 475 -27.04 -12.46 12.84
CA GLY A 475 -26.26 -11.46 12.13
C GLY A 475 -24.80 -11.88 11.93
N VAL A 476 -24.16 -12.46 12.94
CA VAL A 476 -22.81 -13.04 12.83
C VAL A 476 -22.79 -14.17 11.83
N THR A 477 -23.77 -15.08 11.89
CA THR A 477 -23.85 -16.21 10.97
C THR A 477 -23.98 -15.74 9.53
N LEU A 478 -24.94 -14.84 9.25
CA LEU A 478 -25.16 -14.28 7.91
C LEU A 478 -23.96 -13.46 7.45
N GLY A 479 -23.39 -12.62 8.32
CA GLY A 479 -22.21 -11.81 8.02
C GLY A 479 -21.03 -12.69 7.63
N CYS A 480 -20.76 -13.76 8.39
CA CYS A 480 -19.70 -14.71 8.06
C CYS A 480 -19.99 -15.45 6.75
N LEU A 481 -21.23 -15.87 6.50
CA LEU A 481 -21.61 -16.56 5.25
C LEU A 481 -21.40 -15.68 4.02
N ILE A 482 -21.73 -14.39 4.10
CA ILE A 482 -21.46 -13.41 3.04
C ILE A 482 -19.96 -13.16 2.91
N ASN A 483 -19.22 -13.17 4.03
CA ASN A 483 -17.80 -12.89 4.04
C ASN A 483 -16.95 -13.99 3.39
N ILE A 484 -17.37 -15.27 3.46
CA ILE A 484 -16.63 -16.41 2.88
C ILE A 484 -16.25 -16.19 1.39
N PRO A 485 -17.18 -15.92 0.45
CA PRO A 485 -16.82 -15.66 -0.94
C PRO A 485 -15.98 -14.38 -1.11
N MET A 486 -16.19 -13.36 -0.26
CA MET A 486 -15.40 -12.12 -0.32
C MET A 486 -13.95 -12.31 0.13
N VAL A 487 -13.68 -13.26 1.03
CA VAL A 487 -12.31 -13.61 1.46
C VAL A 487 -11.62 -14.45 0.38
N ASN A 488 -12.33 -15.43 -0.19
CA ASN A 488 -11.73 -16.41 -1.10
C ASN A 488 -11.55 -15.86 -2.53
N THR A 489 -12.59 -15.22 -3.07
CA THR A 489 -12.62 -14.77 -4.46
C THR A 489 -12.32 -13.27 -4.58
N GLY A 490 -12.68 -12.50 -3.54
CA GLY A 490 -12.66 -11.04 -3.60
C GLY A 490 -13.75 -10.48 -4.52
N ILE A 491 -13.87 -9.16 -4.54
CA ILE A 491 -14.70 -8.43 -5.50
C ILE A 491 -13.78 -7.79 -6.53
N ASP A 492 -13.98 -8.10 -7.81
CA ASP A 492 -13.22 -7.49 -8.90
C ASP A 492 -13.79 -6.12 -9.28
N PHE A 493 -12.98 -5.09 -9.08
CA PHE A 493 -13.27 -3.70 -9.44
C PHE A 493 -12.56 -3.28 -10.73
N SER A 494 -12.05 -4.21 -11.54
CA SER A 494 -11.33 -3.92 -12.80
C SER A 494 -12.05 -2.91 -13.72
N ALA A 495 -13.37 -3.00 -13.83
CA ALA A 495 -14.17 -2.06 -14.62
C ALA A 495 -14.16 -0.62 -14.03
N MET A 496 -14.27 -0.49 -12.70
CA MET A 496 -14.24 0.80 -12.01
C MET A 496 -12.83 1.38 -11.95
N ALA A 497 -11.81 0.52 -11.81
CA ALA A 497 -10.40 0.90 -11.81
C ALA A 497 -10.04 1.64 -13.09
N GLN A 498 -10.62 1.20 -14.22
CA GLN A 498 -10.39 1.81 -15.52
C GLN A 498 -10.96 3.23 -15.62
N GLU A 499 -12.11 3.51 -15.01
CA GLU A 499 -12.72 4.86 -14.98
C GLU A 499 -11.96 5.81 -14.05
N MET A 500 -11.41 5.30 -12.95
CA MET A 500 -10.68 6.10 -11.96
C MET A 500 -9.17 6.23 -12.25
N GLY A 501 -8.69 5.75 -13.40
CA GLY A 501 -7.28 5.84 -13.78
C GLY A 501 -6.36 4.87 -13.03
N GLY A 502 -6.91 3.80 -12.44
CA GLY A 502 -6.16 2.70 -11.82
C GLY A 502 -5.68 2.94 -10.39
N ASP A 503 -5.94 4.12 -9.80
CA ASP A 503 -5.55 4.45 -8.44
C ASP A 503 -6.76 4.72 -7.54
N PHE A 504 -7.01 3.79 -6.60
CA PHE A 504 -8.03 3.91 -5.57
C PHE A 504 -7.51 4.53 -4.27
N GLY A 505 -6.24 4.97 -4.23
CA GLY A 505 -5.53 5.36 -3.01
C GLY A 505 -5.05 4.17 -2.16
N TYR A 506 -5.39 2.94 -2.56
CA TYR A 506 -4.93 1.69 -1.94
C TYR A 506 -3.88 1.01 -2.82
N ARG A 507 -2.94 0.26 -2.22
CA ARG A 507 -1.89 -0.46 -2.96
C ARG A 507 -2.41 -1.81 -3.46
N ILE A 508 -3.61 -1.82 -4.02
CA ILE A 508 -4.31 -3.00 -4.55
C ILE A 508 -4.88 -2.64 -5.91
N SER A 509 -4.60 -3.48 -6.92
CA SER A 509 -4.90 -3.17 -8.32
C SER A 509 -6.38 -3.36 -8.68
N THR A 510 -6.98 -4.53 -8.44
CA THR A 510 -8.33 -4.83 -8.97
C THR A 510 -9.22 -5.68 -8.08
N SER A 511 -8.67 -6.66 -7.36
CA SER A 511 -9.48 -7.55 -6.50
C SER A 511 -9.39 -7.14 -5.03
N PHE A 512 -10.53 -6.73 -4.46
CA PHE A 512 -10.62 -6.33 -3.07
C PHE A 512 -11.10 -7.53 -2.26
N ARG A 513 -10.21 -8.07 -1.43
CA ARG A 513 -10.51 -9.22 -0.57
C ARG A 513 -10.87 -8.76 0.83
N SER A 514 -11.81 -9.48 1.42
CA SER A 514 -12.11 -9.33 2.83
C SER A 514 -11.15 -10.14 3.70
N ALA A 515 -11.04 -9.80 4.98
CA ALA A 515 -10.27 -10.56 5.96
C ALA A 515 -11.09 -10.86 7.22
N TRP A 516 -10.68 -11.90 7.94
CA TRP A 516 -11.31 -12.30 9.19
C TRP A 516 -10.79 -11.47 10.36
N ASN A 517 -11.67 -10.67 10.98
CA ASN A 517 -11.39 -9.91 12.18
C ASN A 517 -12.13 -10.52 13.39
N ILE A 518 -11.60 -11.62 13.91
CA ILE A 518 -12.24 -12.40 14.99
C ILE A 518 -12.56 -11.55 16.24
N PRO A 519 -11.63 -10.70 16.75
CA PRO A 519 -11.93 -9.85 17.90
C PRO A 519 -13.13 -8.93 17.68
N VAL A 520 -13.27 -8.39 16.47
CA VAL A 520 -14.37 -7.50 16.12
C VAL A 520 -15.69 -8.27 15.96
N ILE A 521 -15.68 -9.45 15.32
CA ILE A 521 -16.88 -10.29 15.18
C ILE A 521 -17.47 -10.63 16.56
N ILE A 522 -16.62 -11.09 17.49
CA ILE A 522 -17.03 -11.42 18.86
C ILE A 522 -17.45 -10.14 19.61
N GLY A 523 -16.64 -9.07 19.50
CA GLY A 523 -16.91 -7.79 20.14
C GLY A 523 -18.28 -7.22 19.76
N THR A 524 -18.64 -7.26 18.48
CA THR A 524 -19.94 -6.78 17.99
C THR A 524 -21.10 -7.60 18.49
N ALA A 525 -20.95 -8.93 18.56
CA ALA A 525 -22.01 -9.77 19.12
C ALA A 525 -22.28 -9.43 20.59
N VAL A 526 -21.22 -9.20 21.37
CA VAL A 526 -21.31 -8.77 22.78
C VAL A 526 -21.94 -7.38 22.87
N VAL A 527 -21.45 -6.41 22.09
CA VAL A 527 -21.94 -5.02 22.08
C VAL A 527 -23.42 -4.97 21.70
N ALA A 528 -23.84 -5.69 20.64
CA ALA A 528 -25.23 -5.75 20.22
C ALA A 528 -26.14 -6.31 21.32
N THR A 529 -25.69 -7.36 22.03
CA THR A 529 -26.44 -8.00 23.12
C THR A 529 -26.58 -7.06 24.32
N VAL A 530 -25.48 -6.45 24.76
CA VAL A 530 -25.45 -5.53 25.91
C VAL A 530 -26.28 -4.28 25.62
N LEU A 531 -26.10 -3.68 24.45
CA LEU A 531 -26.84 -2.47 24.10
C LEU A 531 -28.34 -2.75 23.94
N SER A 532 -28.74 -3.90 23.39
CA SER A 532 -30.15 -4.30 23.35
C SER A 532 -30.77 -4.37 24.75
N ALA A 533 -30.06 -4.96 25.72
CA ALA A 533 -30.50 -4.99 27.12
C ALA A 533 -30.63 -3.60 27.73
N LEU A 534 -29.66 -2.71 27.47
CA LEU A 534 -29.66 -1.34 27.98
C LEU A 534 -30.77 -0.48 27.37
N MET A 535 -31.10 -0.67 26.09
CA MET A 535 -32.12 0.11 25.38
C MET A 535 -33.55 -0.19 25.83
N ALA A 536 -33.77 -1.30 26.54
CA ALA A 536 -35.05 -1.56 27.19
C ALA A 536 -35.24 -0.77 28.50
N LEU A 537 -34.17 -0.23 29.09
CA LEU A 537 -34.27 0.46 30.38
C LEU A 537 -35.05 1.78 30.29
N PRO A 538 -34.79 2.70 29.34
CA PRO A 538 -35.53 3.97 29.27
C PRO A 538 -37.06 3.82 29.16
N PRO A 539 -37.63 2.99 28.25
CA PRO A 539 -39.09 2.83 28.18
C PRO A 539 -39.65 2.15 29.43
N THR A 540 -38.94 1.15 29.98
CA THR A 540 -39.38 0.45 31.20
C THR A 540 -39.40 1.39 32.41
N LEU A 541 -38.37 2.22 32.57
CA LEU A 541 -38.30 3.24 33.62
C LEU A 541 -39.45 4.25 33.52
N ARG A 542 -39.81 4.67 32.31
CA ARG A 542 -40.96 5.56 32.10
C ARG A 542 -42.26 4.91 32.56
N ALA A 543 -42.47 3.63 32.30
CA ALA A 543 -43.68 2.93 32.73
C ALA A 543 -43.73 2.66 34.24
N LEU A 544 -42.60 2.41 34.90
CA LEU A 544 -42.55 2.22 36.35
C LEU A 544 -42.89 3.48 37.16
N ARG A 545 -42.77 4.66 36.55
CA ARG A 545 -43.20 5.94 37.15
C ARG A 545 -44.72 6.07 37.24
N LEU A 546 -45.50 5.23 36.55
CA LEU A 546 -46.95 5.22 36.67
C LEU A 546 -47.37 4.63 38.04
N PRO A 547 -48.22 5.31 38.82
CA PRO A 547 -48.80 4.78 40.05
C PRO A 547 -49.54 3.46 39.80
N VAL A 548 -49.43 2.51 40.74
CA VAL A 548 -50.08 1.18 40.64
C VAL A 548 -51.60 1.33 40.48
N THR A 549 -52.21 2.29 41.17
CA THR A 549 -53.64 2.59 41.09
C THR A 549 -54.09 3.08 39.70
N GLU A 550 -53.23 3.79 38.97
CA GLU A 550 -53.51 4.22 37.60
C GLU A 550 -53.29 3.08 36.60
N SER A 551 -52.25 2.27 36.80
CA SER A 551 -51.96 1.13 35.92
C SER A 551 -53.07 0.07 35.87
N LEU A 552 -53.87 -0.04 36.94
CA LEU A 552 -55.01 -0.95 37.03
C LEU A 552 -56.32 -0.37 36.44
N ARG A 553 -56.35 0.93 36.13
CA ARG A 553 -57.50 1.64 35.54
C ARG A 553 -57.43 1.79 34.02
N PHE A 554 -56.29 1.51 33.40
CA PHE A 554 -56.16 1.46 31.95
C PHE A 554 -57.00 0.29 31.39
N GLU A 555 -57.97 0.60 30.51
CA GLU A 555 -58.70 -0.36 29.66
C GLU A 555 -57.94 -0.63 28.36
#